data_AF-A0A5C4S823-F1
#
_entry.id   AF-A0A5C4S823-F1
#
_cell.length_a   1.000
_cell.length_b   1.000
_cell.length_c   1.000
_cell.angle_alpha   90.00
_cell.angle_beta   90.00
_cell.angle_gamma   90.00
#
_symmetry.space_group_name_H-M   'P 1'
#
loop_
_entity.id
_entity.type
_entity.pdbx_description
1 polymer ?
#
loop_
_entity_poly.entity_id
_entity_poly.type
_entity_poly.pdbx_seq_one_letter_code
_entity_poly.pdbx_strand_id
1 'polypeptide(L)'
;ELEELRAKQEAAKERPRYDGRYREFTGTPPQGIEPVVRIKAPQSGEIVFEDGVKGEVRFKAEDIMDDFIIARSDGTPTYNFTVVIDDALMGVSDVIRGD
;
A
#
# COMPACT_ATOMS: atom_id res chain seq x y z
N GLU A 1 -0.23 19.23 3.83
CA GLU A 1 0.81 18.43 3.13
C GLU A 1 0.24 17.40 2.15
N LEU A 2 -0.46 16.34 2.60
CA LEU A 2 -0.98 15.30 1.70
C LEU A 2 -2.02 15.83 0.70
N GLU A 3 -2.84 16.80 1.11
CA GLU A 3 -3.79 17.47 0.20
C GLU A 3 -3.09 18.28 -0.89
N GLU A 4 -2.00 18.98 -0.56
CA GLU A 4 -1.20 19.72 -1.54
C GLU A 4 -0.49 18.77 -2.52
N LEU A 5 -0.02 17.63 -2.04
CA LEU A 5 0.55 16.58 -2.89
C LEU A 5 -0.49 16.06 -3.89
N ARG A 6 -1.70 15.77 -3.41
CA ARG A 6 -2.82 15.32 -4.27
C ARG A 6 -3.18 16.39 -5.30
N ALA A 7 -3.32 17.65 -4.90
CA ALA A 7 -3.62 18.75 -5.81
C ALA A 7 -2.55 18.92 -6.90
N LYS A 8 -1.26 18.74 -6.56
CA LYS A 8 -0.17 18.76 -7.55
C LYS A 8 -0.24 17.57 -8.51
N GLN A 9 -0.50 16.36 -8.01
CA GLN A 9 -0.62 15.16 -8.84
C GLN A 9 -1.84 15.24 -9.78
N GLU A 10 -2.97 15.75 -9.29
CA GLU A 10 -4.16 15.98 -10.10
C GLU A 10 -3.90 17.02 -11.20
N ALA A 11 -3.26 18.14 -10.87
CA ALA A 11 -2.88 19.15 -11.85
C ALA A 11 -1.90 18.59 -12.91
N ALA A 12 -1.03 17.66 -12.52
CA ALA A 12 -0.11 16.96 -13.40
C ALA A 12 -0.73 15.75 -14.15
N LYS A 13 -2.00 15.40 -13.89
CA LYS A 13 -2.68 14.18 -14.37
C LYS A 13 -1.93 12.89 -14.03
N GLU A 14 -1.21 12.91 -12.91
CA GLU A 14 -0.53 11.76 -12.36
C GLU A 14 -1.47 10.97 -11.46
N ARG A 15 -1.23 9.65 -11.33
CA ARG A 15 -1.95 8.84 -10.33
C ARG A 15 -1.64 9.37 -8.93
N PRO A 16 -2.65 9.64 -8.09
CA PRO A 16 -2.43 10.04 -6.71
C PRO A 16 -1.68 8.93 -5.97
N ARG A 17 -0.47 9.23 -5.52
CA ARG A 17 0.38 8.28 -4.79
C ARG A 17 1.19 8.97 -3.71
N TYR A 18 1.58 8.23 -2.69
CA TYR A 18 2.50 8.76 -1.70
C TYR A 18 3.87 9.04 -2.34
N ASP A 19 4.50 10.15 -1.97
CA ASP A 19 5.78 10.60 -2.54
C ASP A 19 7.00 9.98 -1.85
N GLY A 20 6.80 9.11 -0.86
CA GLY A 20 7.89 8.44 -0.14
C GLY A 20 8.62 9.36 0.86
N ARG A 21 8.10 10.57 1.14
CA ARG A 21 8.80 11.60 1.94
C ARG A 21 9.36 11.12 3.28
N TYR A 22 8.65 10.22 3.96
CA TYR A 22 9.02 9.67 5.27
C TYR A 22 9.47 8.20 5.20
N ARG A 23 9.67 7.64 4.01
CA ARG A 23 10.00 6.21 3.81
C ARG A 23 11.36 5.81 4.39
N GLU A 24 12.37 6.65 4.21
CA GLU A 24 13.73 6.47 4.75
C GLU A 24 14.05 7.50 5.85
N PHE A 25 13.01 8.11 6.43
CA PHE A 25 13.20 9.17 7.41
C PHE A 25 13.67 8.60 8.74
N THR A 26 14.82 9.11 9.21
CA THR A 26 15.48 8.69 10.46
C THR A 26 15.51 9.81 11.50
N GLY A 27 14.88 10.95 11.21
CA GLY A 27 14.80 12.08 12.12
C GLY A 27 13.67 11.98 13.14
N THR A 28 13.48 13.05 13.90
CA THR A 28 12.34 13.18 14.82
C THR A 28 11.08 13.57 14.04
N PRO A 29 9.98 12.81 14.16
CA PRO A 29 8.70 13.19 13.55
C PRO A 29 8.24 14.58 14.01
N PRO A 30 7.51 15.34 13.16
CA PRO A 30 6.96 16.64 13.54
C PRO A 30 6.11 16.54 14.82
N GLN A 31 6.26 17.51 15.73
CA GLN A 31 5.46 17.57 16.94
C GLN A 31 3.98 17.83 16.62
N GLY A 32 3.08 17.22 17.39
CA GLY A 32 1.63 17.41 17.25
C GLY A 32 1.00 16.70 16.05
N ILE A 33 1.76 15.87 15.33
CA ILE A 33 1.25 15.02 14.25
C ILE A 33 1.16 13.59 14.77
N GLU A 34 -0.02 12.99 14.70
CA GLU A 34 -0.19 11.55 14.90
C GLU A 34 0.13 10.82 13.58
N PRO A 35 1.21 10.04 13.51
CA PRO A 35 1.61 9.37 12.28
C PRO A 35 0.70 8.18 11.97
N VAL A 36 0.68 7.79 10.69
CA VAL A 36 0.10 6.54 10.22
C VAL A 36 1.20 5.51 9.95
N VAL A 37 0.85 4.22 9.95
CA VAL A 37 1.76 3.16 9.54
C VAL A 37 1.52 2.84 8.06
N ARG A 38 2.58 2.85 7.27
CA ARG A 38 2.58 2.48 5.85
C ARG A 38 3.41 1.22 5.63
N ILE A 39 3.05 0.43 4.63
CA ILE A 39 3.89 -0.67 4.18
C ILE A 39 5.07 -0.11 3.37
N LYS A 40 6.28 -0.67 3.54
CA LYS A 40 7.44 -0.33 2.72
C LYS A 40 7.46 -1.26 1.51
N ALA A 41 6.69 -0.94 0.47
CA ALA A 41 6.49 -1.80 -0.68
C ALA A 41 7.70 -1.76 -1.64
N PRO A 42 8.01 -2.85 -2.38
CA PRO A 42 9.06 -2.82 -3.40
C PRO A 42 8.82 -1.73 -4.46
N GLN A 43 9.85 -1.00 -4.85
CA GLN A 43 9.77 0.07 -5.86
C GLN A 43 10.09 -0.42 -7.29
N SER A 44 10.58 -1.64 -7.43
CA SER A 44 11.00 -2.24 -8.69
C SER A 44 10.88 -3.76 -8.64
N GLY A 45 10.78 -4.37 -9.81
CA GLY A 45 10.72 -5.82 -9.96
C GLY A 45 9.31 -6.29 -10.31
N GLU A 46 9.11 -7.60 -10.22
CA GLU A 46 7.86 -8.23 -10.68
C GLU A 46 7.22 -9.02 -9.56
N ILE A 47 5.89 -8.91 -9.48
CA ILE A 47 5.03 -9.69 -8.61
C ILE A 47 4.28 -10.64 -9.52
N VAL A 48 4.55 -11.93 -9.33
CA VAL A 48 4.00 -13.01 -10.15
C VAL A 48 3.26 -13.97 -9.24
N PHE A 49 2.04 -14.33 -9.62
CA PHE A 49 1.27 -15.38 -8.98
C PHE A 49 0.40 -16.11 -10.00
N GLU A 50 0.03 -17.34 -9.68
CA GLU A 50 -0.89 -18.15 -10.48
C GLU A 50 -2.32 -17.91 -9.96
N ASP A 51 -3.14 -17.27 -10.77
CA ASP A 51 -4.56 -17.10 -10.52
C ASP A 51 -5.32 -18.34 -11.00
N GLY A 52 -6.21 -18.89 -10.17
CA GLY A 52 -6.94 -20.12 -10.48
C GLY A 52 -7.89 -20.03 -11.69
N VAL A 53 -8.20 -18.83 -12.18
CA VAL A 53 -9.06 -18.60 -13.36
C VAL A 53 -8.27 -18.03 -14.54
N LYS A 54 -7.38 -17.07 -14.28
CA LYS A 54 -6.65 -16.32 -15.32
C LYS A 54 -5.28 -16.92 -15.68
N GLY A 55 -4.79 -17.90 -14.91
CA GLY A 55 -3.44 -18.45 -15.06
C GLY A 55 -2.38 -17.51 -14.49
N GLU A 56 -1.17 -17.49 -15.06
CA GLU A 56 -0.09 -16.63 -14.58
C GLU A 56 -0.46 -15.14 -14.75
N VAL A 57 -0.46 -14.41 -13.63
CA VAL A 57 -0.64 -12.97 -13.59
C VAL A 57 0.67 -12.32 -13.15
N ARG A 58 1.10 -11.28 -13.88
CA ARG A 58 2.33 -10.55 -13.64
C ARG A 58 2.07 -9.06 -13.55
N PHE A 59 2.59 -8.45 -12.50
CA PHE A 59 2.57 -7.00 -12.31
C PHE A 59 3.97 -6.47 -12.06
N LYS A 60 4.27 -5.29 -12.62
CA LYS A 60 5.48 -4.56 -12.22
C LYS A 60 5.21 -3.84 -10.91
N ALA A 61 6.13 -3.96 -9.96
CA ALA A 61 6.00 -3.33 -8.66
C ALA A 61 5.80 -1.80 -8.79
N GLU A 62 6.53 -1.14 -9.69
CA GLU A 62 6.39 0.30 -9.94
C GLU A 62 5.00 0.75 -10.45
N ASP A 63 4.23 -0.16 -11.06
CA ASP A 63 2.92 0.16 -11.66
C ASP A 63 1.76 0.01 -10.67
N ILE A 64 1.88 -0.90 -9.71
CA ILE A 64 0.79 -1.29 -8.80
C ILE A 64 1.08 -1.05 -7.31
N MET A 65 2.34 -0.98 -6.90
CA MET A 65 2.70 -0.81 -5.51
C MET A 65 2.93 0.65 -5.16
N ASP A 66 2.41 1.03 -4.01
CA ASP A 66 2.68 2.29 -3.32
C ASP A 66 2.80 1.99 -1.82
N ASP A 67 3.41 2.88 -1.05
CA ASP A 67 3.48 2.74 0.41
C ASP A 67 2.14 3.15 1.03
N PHE A 68 1.12 2.33 0.78
CA PHE A 68 -0.22 2.55 1.28
C PHE A 68 -0.30 2.33 2.80
N ILE A 69 -1.34 2.93 3.40
CA ILE A 69 -1.57 2.88 4.85
C ILE A 69 -2.05 1.48 5.25
N ILE A 70 -1.38 0.88 6.24
CA ILE A 70 -1.79 -0.40 6.87
C ILE A 70 -2.39 -0.21 8.26
N ALA A 71 -2.08 0.89 8.95
CA ALA A 71 -2.77 1.30 10.18
C ALA A 71 -2.92 2.82 10.22
N ARG A 72 -4.11 3.27 10.64
CA ARG A 72 -4.45 4.69 10.83
C ARG A 72 -3.79 5.25 12.09
N SER A 73 -3.89 6.56 12.30
CA SER A 73 -3.28 7.25 13.45
C SER A 73 -3.85 6.79 14.79
N ASP A 74 -5.12 6.39 14.79
CA ASP A 74 -5.81 5.78 15.93
C ASP A 74 -5.44 4.31 16.18
N GLY A 75 -4.52 3.75 15.37
CA GLY A 75 -4.11 2.35 15.43
C GLY A 75 -5.04 1.38 14.70
N THR A 76 -6.16 1.83 14.15
CA THR A 76 -7.11 0.96 13.45
C THR A 76 -6.48 0.43 12.14
N PRO A 77 -6.38 -0.90 11.94
CA PRO A 77 -5.82 -1.47 10.73
C PRO A 77 -6.70 -1.19 9.50
N THR A 78 -6.10 -1.23 8.31
CA THR A 78 -6.83 -1.12 7.05
C THR A 78 -7.17 -2.49 6.48
N TYR A 79 -8.18 -2.53 5.60
CA TYR A 79 -8.69 -3.77 5.01
C TYR A 79 -7.60 -4.68 4.45
N ASN A 80 -6.70 -4.14 3.62
CA ASN A 80 -5.62 -4.92 2.99
C ASN A 80 -4.69 -5.58 4.01
N PHE A 81 -4.48 -4.95 5.18
CA PHE A 81 -3.66 -5.51 6.23
C PHE A 81 -4.42 -6.58 7.02
N THR A 82 -5.66 -6.27 7.43
CA THR A 82 -6.49 -7.20 8.20
C THR A 82 -6.76 -8.49 7.44
N VAL A 83 -7.16 -8.42 6.16
CA VAL A 83 -7.53 -9.61 5.38
C VAL A 83 -6.35 -10.59 5.24
N VAL A 84 -5.15 -10.08 4.96
CA VAL A 84 -3.95 -10.93 4.79
C VAL A 84 -3.55 -11.61 6.10
N ILE A 85 -3.66 -10.91 7.23
CA ILE A 85 -3.36 -11.47 8.55
C ILE A 85 -4.40 -12.52 8.93
N ASP A 86 -5.68 -12.23 8.77
CA ASP A 86 -6.76 -13.17 9.08
C ASP A 86 -6.66 -14.44 8.22
N ASP A 87 -6.45 -14.29 6.90
CA ASP A 87 -6.28 -15.41 5.97
C ASP A 87 -5.10 -16.31 6.40
N ALA A 88 -3.97 -15.71 6.78
CA ALA A 88 -2.79 -16.45 7.24
C ALA A 88 -3.03 -17.17 8.57
N LEU A 89 -3.71 -16.52 9.53
CA LEU A 89 -3.99 -17.10 10.85
C LEU A 89 -5.08 -18.19 10.78
N MET A 90 -6.04 -18.06 9.87
CA MET A 90 -7.11 -19.03 9.66
C MET A 90 -6.71 -20.17 8.72
N GLY A 91 -5.53 -20.09 8.07
CA GLY A 91 -5.05 -21.11 7.15
C GLY A 91 -5.86 -21.18 5.86
N VAL A 92 -6.30 -20.02 5.35
CA VAL A 92 -6.98 -19.93 4.05
C VAL A 92 -6.05 -20.40 2.94
N SER A 93 -6.50 -21.37 2.15
CA SER A 93 -5.75 -21.95 1.03
C SER A 93 -6.05 -21.27 -0.29
N ASP A 94 -7.30 -20.87 -0.52
CA ASP A 94 -7.80 -20.37 -1.80
C ASP A 94 -8.65 -19.12 -1.57
N VAL A 95 -8.24 -17.99 -2.18
CA VAL A 95 -8.96 -16.71 -2.09
C VAL A 95 -9.76 -16.48 -3.37
N ILE A 96 -11.09 -16.58 -3.27
CA ILE A 96 -12.01 -16.35 -4.39
C ILE A 96 -12.70 -14.99 -4.21
N ARG A 97 -12.56 -14.10 -5.20
CA ARG A 97 -13.15 -12.76 -5.19
C ARG A 97 -13.60 -12.30 -6.58
N GLY A 98 -14.37 -11.22 -6.64
CA GLY A 98 -14.67 -10.52 -7.89
C GLY A 98 -13.45 -9.74 -8.42
N ASP A 99 -13.46 -9.48 -9.73
CA ASP A 99 -12.46 -8.66 -10.44
C ASP A 99 -12.65 -7.15 -10.23
#